data_AF-A0A1J5MDY6-F1
#
_entry.id   AF-A0A1J5MDY6-F1
#
_cell.length_a   1.000
_cell.length_b   1.000
_cell.length_c   1.000
_cell.angle_alpha   90.00
_cell.angle_beta   90.00
_cell.angle_gamma   90.00
#
_symmetry.space_group_name_H-M   'P 1'
#
loop_
_entity.id
_entity.type
_entity.pdbx_description
1 polymer ?
#
loop_
_entity_poly.entity_id
_entity_poly.type
_entity_poly.pdbx_seq_one_letter_code
_entity_poly.pdbx_strand_id
1 'polypeptide(L)'
;MSNVRDKNAGNGCGSQPVTPQSDQKDIKTPLELHACMGLNACKGHDRFGTNNCAGTGYCATQQHVCHTLNNCAGQGGCGLFGDAAEQCKPGANDCAWQGSCATPIQAERFGTLGANKDKSVWLLARELFEQRMNKSRRNVGDSPYPAGPPQAWLMSLGSYDSCGSSGDKSCSFGFNSPAENTQELVERSKRDLADTVKACDCDKNDD
;
A
#
# COMPACT_ATOMS: atom_id res chain seq x y z
N MET A 1 -41.47 -20.47 19.31
CA MET A 1 -40.10 -20.60 19.86
C MET A 1 -39.25 -21.31 18.82
N SER A 2 -38.27 -20.60 18.26
CA SER A 2 -36.95 -21.15 17.94
C SER A 2 -36.14 -20.05 17.25
N ASN A 3 -35.16 -19.57 18.02
CA ASN A 3 -34.32 -18.43 17.74
C ASN A 3 -33.40 -18.69 16.55
N VAL A 4 -33.39 -17.77 15.59
CA VAL A 4 -32.28 -17.60 14.65
C VAL A 4 -31.10 -17.07 15.48
N ARG A 5 -30.07 -17.90 15.65
CA ARG A 5 -28.79 -17.45 16.20
C ARG A 5 -27.89 -17.08 15.02
N ASP A 6 -27.65 -15.78 14.89
CA ASP A 6 -26.57 -15.20 14.12
C ASP A 6 -25.24 -15.89 14.48
N LYS A 7 -24.57 -16.45 13.48
CA LYS A 7 -23.14 -16.78 13.59
C LYS A 7 -22.37 -15.83 12.69
N ASN A 8 -21.86 -14.81 13.36
CA ASN A 8 -20.77 -13.94 12.96
C ASN A 8 -19.64 -14.76 12.28
N ALA A 9 -19.56 -14.69 10.95
CA ALA A 9 -18.49 -15.28 10.16
C ALA A 9 -17.31 -14.30 10.10
N GLY A 10 -16.64 -14.12 11.24
CA GLY A 10 -15.30 -13.54 11.26
C GLY A 10 -14.30 -14.58 10.77
N ASN A 11 -14.04 -14.61 9.46
CA ASN A 11 -12.93 -15.37 8.88
C ASN A 11 -11.62 -14.64 9.21
N GLY A 12 -11.17 -14.73 10.46
CA GLY A 12 -9.87 -14.23 10.89
C GLY A 12 -8.71 -15.03 10.27
N CYS A 13 -7.53 -14.41 10.24
CA CYS A 13 -6.26 -14.95 9.75
C CYS A 13 -5.72 -16.20 10.48
N GLY A 14 -6.59 -16.97 11.15
CA GLY A 14 -6.28 -18.25 11.78
C GLY A 14 -7.17 -19.34 11.18
N SER A 15 -6.69 -20.01 10.14
CA SER A 15 -7.23 -21.31 9.74
C SER A 15 -6.12 -22.35 9.92
N GLN A 16 -6.51 -23.46 10.56
CA GLN A 16 -5.66 -24.59 10.95
C GLN A 16 -4.83 -25.13 9.77
N PRO A 17 -3.67 -25.78 10.06
CA PRO A 17 -2.78 -26.25 9.02
C PRO A 17 -3.46 -27.32 8.16
N VAL A 18 -3.70 -26.99 6.90
CA VAL A 18 -3.86 -28.00 5.84
C VAL A 18 -2.51 -28.66 5.65
N THR A 19 -2.39 -29.93 6.07
CA THR A 19 -1.22 -30.78 5.81
C THR A 19 -1.02 -30.93 4.30
N PRO A 20 0.07 -30.41 3.72
CA PRO A 20 0.37 -30.63 2.30
C PRO A 20 0.84 -32.07 2.14
N GLN A 21 0.26 -32.81 1.20
CA GLN A 21 0.83 -34.08 0.74
C GLN A 21 2.22 -33.80 0.14
N SER A 22 3.23 -34.39 0.78
CA SER A 22 4.65 -34.28 0.46
C SER A 22 4.97 -35.02 -0.82
N ASP A 23 5.11 -34.31 -1.94
CA ASP A 23 5.94 -34.70 -3.10
C ASP A 23 6.10 -33.54 -4.11
N GLN A 24 6.08 -32.30 -3.62
CA GLN A 24 6.49 -31.15 -4.43
C GLN A 24 7.89 -30.77 -3.97
N LYS A 25 8.86 -30.94 -4.88
CA LYS A 25 10.20 -30.35 -4.78
C LYS A 25 10.04 -28.92 -4.28
N ASP A 26 10.76 -28.54 -3.23
CA ASP A 26 10.64 -27.22 -2.59
C ASP A 26 11.02 -26.12 -3.59
N ILE A 27 10.05 -25.73 -4.43
CA ILE A 27 10.17 -24.61 -5.35
C ILE A 27 10.12 -23.40 -4.43
N LYS A 28 11.31 -22.88 -4.10
CA LYS A 28 11.46 -21.64 -3.34
C LYS A 28 10.59 -20.58 -4.01
N THR A 29 9.45 -20.28 -3.38
CA THR A 29 8.52 -19.28 -3.91
C THR A 29 9.28 -17.96 -3.98
N PRO A 30 9.34 -17.30 -5.15
CA PRO A 30 10.04 -16.03 -5.27
C PRO A 30 9.50 -15.04 -4.23
N LEU A 31 10.43 -14.37 -3.53
CA LEU A 31 10.05 -13.33 -2.57
C LEU A 31 9.28 -12.24 -3.32
N GLU A 32 8.12 -11.90 -2.81
CA GLU A 32 7.32 -10.82 -3.36
C GLU A 32 8.02 -9.49 -3.10
N LEU A 33 8.10 -8.69 -4.15
CA LEU A 33 8.62 -7.33 -4.06
C LEU A 33 7.42 -6.39 -3.98
N HIS A 34 7.12 -5.89 -2.78
CA HIS A 34 5.99 -5.01 -2.54
C HIS A 34 6.44 -3.62 -2.12
N ALA A 35 5.67 -2.62 -2.55
CA ALA A 35 6.02 -1.21 -2.44
C ALA A 35 5.89 -0.63 -1.02
N CYS A 36 5.13 -1.24 -0.10
CA CYS A 36 5.02 -0.68 1.24
C CYS A 36 4.60 -1.69 2.32
N MET A 37 4.81 -1.31 3.57
CA MET A 37 4.16 -1.91 4.73
C MET A 37 2.68 -2.14 4.46
N GLY A 38 2.22 -3.35 4.80
CA GLY A 38 0.84 -3.76 4.63
C GLY A 38 0.38 -3.95 3.17
N LEU A 39 1.29 -3.99 2.19
CA LEU A 39 0.96 -4.26 0.78
C LEU A 39 1.54 -5.59 0.27
N ASN A 40 1.97 -6.47 1.17
CA ASN A 40 2.47 -7.81 0.85
C ASN A 40 1.28 -8.76 0.58
N ALA A 41 1.31 -9.56 -0.47
CA ALA A 41 0.32 -10.59 -0.76
C ALA A 41 0.58 -11.91 -0.02
N CYS A 42 1.83 -12.26 0.27
CA CYS A 42 2.20 -13.58 0.80
C CYS A 42 2.69 -13.57 2.27
N LYS A 43 2.56 -14.72 2.93
CA LYS A 43 3.07 -14.98 4.30
C LYS A 43 4.60 -15.04 4.28
N GLY A 44 5.25 -14.44 5.28
CA GLY A 44 6.71 -14.41 5.40
C GLY A 44 7.42 -13.65 4.29
N HIS A 45 6.69 -12.80 3.55
CA HIS A 45 7.22 -12.00 2.46
C HIS A 45 7.48 -10.55 2.84
N ASP A 46 7.27 -10.14 4.09
CA ASP A 46 7.67 -8.82 4.56
C ASP A 46 9.18 -8.70 4.76
N ARG A 47 9.66 -7.47 5.03
CA ARG A 47 11.09 -7.17 5.22
C ARG A 47 11.78 -8.07 6.25
N PHE A 48 11.04 -8.55 7.25
CA PHE A 48 11.58 -9.38 8.33
C PHE A 48 11.26 -10.87 8.17
N GLY A 49 10.45 -11.25 7.19
CA GLY A 49 9.95 -12.62 7.01
C GLY A 49 9.00 -13.10 8.11
N THR A 50 8.41 -12.19 8.89
CA THR A 50 7.63 -12.51 10.10
C THR A 50 6.12 -12.34 9.92
N ASN A 51 5.67 -11.71 8.82
CA ASN A 51 4.25 -11.50 8.61
C ASN A 51 3.49 -12.84 8.45
N ASN A 52 2.30 -12.92 9.03
CA ASN A 52 1.51 -14.15 9.04
C ASN A 52 0.53 -14.26 7.87
N CYS A 53 0.12 -13.13 7.29
CA CYS A 53 -0.86 -13.10 6.20
C CYS A 53 -0.58 -11.95 5.20
N ALA A 54 -1.36 -11.91 4.13
CA ALA A 54 -1.39 -10.78 3.22
C ALA A 54 -1.78 -9.50 3.99
N GLY A 55 -1.12 -8.40 3.69
CA GLY A 55 -1.42 -7.08 4.25
C GLY A 55 -0.92 -6.83 5.66
N THR A 56 -0.23 -7.76 6.32
CA THR A 56 0.24 -7.62 7.71
C THR A 56 1.75 -7.38 7.84
N GLY A 57 2.46 -7.12 6.74
CA GLY A 57 3.92 -7.03 6.70
C GLY A 57 4.49 -5.68 7.11
N TYR A 58 5.65 -5.68 7.78
CA TYR A 58 6.18 -4.52 8.50
C TYR A 58 7.03 -3.52 7.70
N CYS A 59 7.28 -3.71 6.41
CA CYS A 59 7.93 -2.71 5.54
C CYS A 59 7.94 -3.20 4.09
N ALA A 60 8.26 -2.31 3.14
CA ALA A 60 8.57 -2.68 1.76
C ALA A 60 9.78 -3.63 1.68
N THR A 61 9.76 -4.51 0.68
CA THR A 61 10.92 -5.33 0.27
C THR A 61 11.70 -4.69 -0.89
N GLN A 62 11.20 -3.58 -1.44
CA GLN A 62 11.87 -2.78 -2.46
C GLN A 62 12.01 -1.32 -2.00
N GLN A 63 13.09 -0.65 -2.43
CA GLN A 63 13.33 0.77 -2.20
C GLN A 63 13.85 1.43 -3.47
N HIS A 64 13.22 2.51 -3.90
CA HIS A 64 13.73 3.37 -4.97
C HIS A 64 13.11 4.77 -4.92
N VAL A 65 13.87 5.74 -5.38
CA VAL A 65 13.54 7.18 -5.26
C VAL A 65 12.95 7.78 -6.51
N CYS A 66 13.35 7.28 -7.68
CA CYS A 66 12.96 7.84 -8.96
C CYS A 66 12.00 6.94 -9.73
N HIS A 67 11.28 7.60 -10.64
CA HIS A 67 10.44 6.99 -11.66
C HIS A 67 11.32 6.08 -12.50
N THR A 68 10.75 4.99 -12.96
CA THR A 68 11.44 3.90 -13.67
C THR A 68 12.50 3.14 -12.88
N LEU A 69 12.85 3.45 -11.62
CA LEU A 69 13.90 2.68 -10.91
C LEU A 69 13.41 1.37 -10.25
N ASN A 70 12.25 0.89 -10.65
CA ASN A 70 11.71 -0.39 -10.22
C ASN A 70 12.20 -1.54 -11.12
N ASN A 71 12.50 -2.69 -10.53
CA ASN A 71 13.04 -3.84 -11.26
C ASN A 71 11.97 -4.89 -11.63
N CYS A 72 10.72 -4.72 -11.18
CA CYS A 72 9.60 -5.61 -11.49
C CYS A 72 8.24 -4.90 -11.37
N ALA A 73 7.17 -5.60 -11.74
CA ALA A 73 5.78 -5.24 -11.47
C ALA A 73 5.48 -5.10 -9.97
N GLY A 74 4.52 -4.25 -9.60
CA GLY A 74 4.06 -4.10 -8.21
C GLY A 74 5.03 -3.41 -7.23
N GLN A 75 6.00 -2.67 -7.76
CA GLN A 75 7.05 -1.98 -7.00
C GLN A 75 6.97 -0.46 -7.04
N GLY A 76 6.23 0.13 -7.98
CA GLY A 76 6.11 1.57 -8.12
C GLY A 76 5.24 2.17 -7.02
N GLY A 77 5.77 3.10 -6.22
CA GLY A 77 4.96 4.01 -5.40
C GLY A 77 4.70 5.32 -6.14
N CYS A 78 3.66 6.10 -5.85
CA CYS A 78 3.73 7.56 -6.01
C CYS A 78 2.52 8.33 -5.52
N GLY A 79 2.76 9.62 -5.26
CA GLY A 79 1.79 10.69 -5.42
C GLY A 79 2.51 12.02 -5.67
N LEU A 80 3.59 12.01 -6.44
CA LEU A 80 4.53 13.13 -6.44
C LEU A 80 5.06 13.45 -7.83
N PHE A 81 5.54 12.41 -8.53
CA PHE A 81 6.01 12.48 -9.91
C PHE A 81 5.28 11.44 -10.75
N GLY A 82 5.27 11.63 -12.06
CA GLY A 82 4.42 10.89 -13.00
C GLY A 82 3.14 11.65 -13.35
N ASP A 83 2.40 11.12 -14.32
CA ASP A 83 1.13 11.70 -14.75
C ASP A 83 -0.03 11.40 -13.78
N ALA A 84 -1.19 11.99 -14.02
CA ALA A 84 -2.37 11.82 -13.17
C ALA A 84 -2.86 10.36 -13.09
N ALA A 85 -2.74 9.60 -14.18
CA ALA A 85 -3.17 8.21 -14.26
C ALA A 85 -2.21 7.28 -13.49
N GLU A 86 -0.90 7.58 -13.53
CA GLU A 86 0.11 6.91 -12.71
C GLU A 86 -0.13 7.16 -11.21
N GLN A 87 -0.46 8.40 -10.83
CA GLN A 87 -0.79 8.76 -9.44
C GLN A 87 -2.10 8.13 -8.92
N CYS A 88 -2.92 7.60 -9.81
CA CYS A 88 -4.12 6.82 -9.48
C CYS A 88 -3.83 5.33 -9.19
N LYS A 89 -2.59 4.86 -9.37
CA LYS A 89 -2.21 3.45 -9.14
C LYS A 89 -1.01 3.31 -8.19
N PRO A 90 -1.01 3.96 -7.02
CA PRO A 90 0.12 3.89 -6.11
C PRO A 90 0.36 2.46 -5.60
N GLY A 91 1.62 2.05 -5.54
CA GLY A 91 2.02 0.69 -5.17
C GLY A 91 1.89 -0.33 -6.30
N ALA A 92 1.46 0.09 -7.49
CA ALA A 92 1.28 -0.77 -8.65
C ALA A 92 2.01 -0.21 -9.89
N ASN A 93 2.40 -1.12 -10.76
CA ASN A 93 2.95 -0.87 -12.09
C ASN A 93 2.96 -2.19 -12.87
N ASP A 94 2.91 -2.11 -14.19
CA ASP A 94 2.73 -3.29 -15.03
C ASP A 94 4.05 -4.04 -15.27
N CYS A 95 5.18 -3.32 -15.43
CA CYS A 95 6.49 -3.91 -15.72
C CYS A 95 7.64 -3.20 -14.99
N ALA A 96 8.82 -3.82 -15.03
CA ALA A 96 10.08 -3.15 -14.67
C ALA A 96 10.19 -1.81 -15.42
N TRP A 97 10.78 -0.81 -14.77
CA TRP A 97 10.98 0.53 -15.31
C TRP A 97 9.71 1.35 -15.60
N GLN A 98 8.53 0.90 -15.12
CA GLN A 98 7.24 1.60 -15.27
C GLN A 98 6.61 1.98 -13.92
N GLY A 99 7.36 1.87 -12.84
CA GLY A 99 6.94 2.26 -11.50
C GLY A 99 7.26 3.71 -11.23
N SER A 100 6.40 4.37 -10.47
CA SER A 100 6.60 5.75 -10.10
C SER A 100 7.48 5.90 -8.83
N CYS A 101 7.78 7.14 -8.43
CA CYS A 101 8.76 7.46 -7.40
C CYS A 101 8.37 7.11 -5.95
N ALA A 102 9.40 6.93 -5.13
CA ALA A 102 9.37 7.00 -3.66
C ALA A 102 8.70 5.82 -2.96
N THR A 103 9.37 4.68 -3.05
CA THR A 103 9.07 3.43 -2.34
C THR A 103 10.06 3.27 -1.19
N PRO A 104 9.65 3.01 0.08
CA PRO A 104 8.28 2.82 0.57
C PRO A 104 7.37 4.05 0.55
N ILE A 105 6.05 3.83 0.60
CA ILE A 105 5.02 4.88 0.68
C ILE A 105 4.78 5.24 2.16
N GLN A 106 5.28 6.37 2.63
CA GLN A 106 5.06 6.88 4.01
C GLN A 106 3.62 7.42 4.22
N ALA A 107 3.19 7.48 5.49
CA ALA A 107 1.86 7.96 5.89
C ALA A 107 1.58 9.42 5.48
N GLU A 108 2.62 10.26 5.50
CA GLU A 108 2.57 11.69 5.23
C GLU A 108 2.56 12.02 3.73
N ARG A 109 2.68 10.99 2.87
CA ARG A 109 2.70 11.18 1.41
C ARG A 109 1.29 11.42 0.89
N PHE A 110 1.13 12.51 0.15
CA PHE A 110 -0.11 12.89 -0.51
C PHE A 110 0.10 12.96 -2.03
N GLY A 111 -0.99 12.86 -2.81
CA GLY A 111 -0.99 12.99 -4.27
C GLY A 111 -0.85 14.45 -4.72
N THR A 112 -0.04 14.73 -5.73
CA THR A 112 0.14 16.09 -6.27
C THR A 112 -0.79 16.37 -7.46
N LEU A 113 -1.27 15.32 -8.14
CA LEU A 113 -2.09 15.40 -9.35
C LEU A 113 -3.23 14.36 -9.33
N GLY A 114 -4.16 14.52 -10.28
CA GLY A 114 -5.26 13.57 -10.51
C GLY A 114 -6.31 13.53 -9.40
N ALA A 115 -7.11 12.46 -9.40
CA ALA A 115 -8.24 12.30 -8.47
C ALA A 115 -7.80 12.18 -6.99
N ASN A 116 -6.57 11.72 -6.76
CA ASN A 116 -5.98 11.59 -5.42
C ASN A 116 -5.19 12.83 -4.96
N LYS A 117 -5.32 13.96 -5.68
CA LYS A 117 -4.65 15.19 -5.30
C LYS A 117 -5.02 15.62 -3.88
N ASP A 118 -4.01 16.04 -3.11
CA ASP A 118 -4.06 16.49 -1.72
C ASP A 118 -4.60 15.41 -0.75
N LYS A 119 -4.59 14.13 -1.16
CA LYS A 119 -5.04 12.97 -0.36
C LYS A 119 -3.92 11.94 -0.22
N SER A 120 -4.03 11.10 0.80
CA SER A 120 -3.04 10.10 1.19
C SER A 120 -2.81 9.09 0.07
N VAL A 121 -1.54 8.92 -0.28
CA VAL A 121 -1.11 7.91 -1.26
C VAL A 121 -1.22 6.51 -0.66
N TRP A 122 -0.87 6.36 0.61
CA TRP A 122 -0.88 5.04 1.25
C TRP A 122 -2.29 4.47 1.36
N LEU A 123 -3.29 5.30 1.72
CA LEU A 123 -4.68 4.84 1.81
C LEU A 123 -5.22 4.38 0.45
N LEU A 124 -4.95 5.12 -0.62
CA LEU A 124 -5.31 4.68 -1.97
C LEU A 124 -4.58 3.39 -2.36
N ALA A 125 -3.27 3.28 -2.08
CA ALA A 125 -2.50 2.08 -2.37
C ALA A 125 -3.03 0.85 -1.62
N ARG A 126 -3.43 1.03 -0.36
CA ARG A 126 -4.00 -0.02 0.49
C ARG A 126 -5.35 -0.49 -0.03
N GLU A 127 -6.23 0.43 -0.41
CA GLU A 127 -7.54 0.12 -0.99
C GLU A 127 -7.40 -0.67 -2.30
N LEU A 128 -6.54 -0.21 -3.22
CA LEU A 128 -6.28 -0.91 -4.49
C LEU A 128 -5.66 -2.30 -4.26
N PHE A 129 -4.79 -2.43 -3.26
CA PHE A 129 -4.23 -3.71 -2.84
C PHE A 129 -5.33 -4.66 -2.34
N GLU A 130 -6.21 -4.19 -1.46
CA GLU A 130 -7.31 -4.99 -0.91
C GLU A 130 -8.30 -5.42 -2.01
N GLN A 131 -8.64 -4.53 -2.94
CA GLN A 131 -9.45 -4.87 -4.11
C GLN A 131 -8.79 -5.94 -4.97
N ARG A 132 -7.47 -5.84 -5.22
CA ARG A 132 -6.71 -6.86 -5.95
C ARG A 132 -6.74 -8.20 -5.22
N MET A 133 -6.50 -8.22 -3.91
CA MET A 133 -6.55 -9.44 -3.11
C MET A 133 -7.94 -10.07 -3.09
N ASN A 134 -8.99 -9.26 -2.98
CA ASN A 134 -10.38 -9.71 -3.03
C ASN A 134 -10.73 -10.32 -4.40
N LYS A 135 -10.32 -9.67 -5.51
CA LYS A 135 -10.45 -10.24 -6.86
C LYS A 135 -9.76 -11.61 -6.98
N SER A 136 -8.64 -11.79 -6.29
CA SER A 136 -7.92 -13.07 -6.19
C SER A 136 -8.43 -14.01 -5.09
N ARG A 137 -9.54 -13.68 -4.40
CA ARG A 137 -10.12 -14.46 -3.28
C ARG A 137 -9.13 -14.76 -2.16
N ARG A 138 -8.25 -13.78 -1.86
CA ARG A 138 -7.25 -13.87 -0.78
C ARG A 138 -7.72 -13.09 0.43
N ASN A 139 -7.54 -13.68 1.61
CA ASN A 139 -7.75 -12.99 2.87
C ASN A 139 -6.64 -11.97 3.10
N VAL A 140 -7.01 -10.79 3.58
CA VAL A 140 -6.10 -9.70 3.96
C VAL A 140 -6.29 -9.40 5.43
N GLY A 141 -5.19 -9.30 6.17
CA GLY A 141 -5.19 -8.84 7.55
C GLY A 141 -4.90 -7.34 7.63
N ASP A 142 -5.10 -6.79 8.82
CA ASP A 142 -4.85 -5.36 9.07
C ASP A 142 -3.38 -4.99 8.86
N SER A 143 -3.15 -3.82 8.29
CA SER A 143 -1.82 -3.22 8.26
C SER A 143 -1.31 -2.98 9.68
N PRO A 144 0.00 -3.17 9.96
CA PRO A 144 0.59 -2.79 11.25
C PRO A 144 0.31 -1.34 11.66
N TYR A 145 0.17 -0.45 10.67
CA TYR A 145 -0.29 0.92 10.87
C TYR A 145 -1.47 1.23 9.93
N PRO A 146 -2.59 1.75 10.45
CA PRO A 146 -3.83 1.90 9.68
C PRO A 146 -3.80 3.01 8.62
N ALA A 147 -2.80 3.89 8.66
CA ALA A 147 -2.61 4.97 7.68
C ALA A 147 -1.22 4.91 7.02
N GLY A 148 -0.53 3.78 7.14
CA GLY A 148 0.82 3.59 6.65
C GLY A 148 1.90 3.89 7.68
N PRO A 149 3.17 3.58 7.33
CA PRO A 149 4.28 3.73 8.24
C PRO A 149 4.57 5.22 8.49
N PRO A 150 4.60 5.67 9.76
CA PRO A 150 5.03 7.03 10.09
C PRO A 150 6.47 7.26 9.63
N GLN A 151 6.81 8.50 9.25
CA GLN A 151 8.18 8.83 8.85
C GLN A 151 9.21 8.47 9.93
N ALA A 152 8.91 8.73 11.21
CA ALA A 152 9.77 8.37 12.33
C ALA A 152 10.04 6.85 12.41
N TRP A 153 9.03 6.03 12.08
CA TRP A 153 9.20 4.57 12.00
C TRP A 153 10.14 4.19 10.87
N LEU A 154 9.95 4.75 9.67
CA LEU A 154 10.83 4.48 8.52
C LEU A 154 12.29 4.89 8.79
N MET A 155 12.52 6.04 9.44
CA MET A 155 13.86 6.50 9.84
C MET A 155 14.53 5.55 10.82
N SER A 156 13.76 4.89 11.69
CA SER A 156 14.31 3.90 12.63
C SER A 156 14.88 2.65 11.93
N LEU A 157 14.44 2.38 10.70
CA LEU A 157 14.89 1.24 9.88
C LEU A 157 16.13 1.54 9.02
N GLY A 158 16.71 2.74 9.15
CA GLY A 158 17.89 3.19 8.41
C GLY A 158 17.57 4.30 7.40
N SER A 159 18.42 4.45 6.38
CA SER A 159 18.23 5.45 5.32
C SER A 159 16.98 5.13 4.50
N TYR A 160 15.95 5.95 4.68
CA TYR A 160 14.80 6.00 3.82
C TYR A 160 14.76 7.36 3.13
N ASP A 161 14.73 7.33 1.80
CA ASP A 161 14.64 8.55 1.01
C ASP A 161 13.17 8.95 0.89
N SER A 162 12.72 9.74 1.86
CA SER A 162 11.48 10.49 1.73
C SER A 162 11.67 11.44 0.57
N CYS A 163 11.09 11.14 -0.60
CA CYS A 163 11.16 12.08 -1.72
C CYS A 163 10.54 13.41 -1.29
N GLY A 164 11.41 14.37 -0.96
CA GLY A 164 11.08 15.69 -0.41
C GLY A 164 10.77 16.70 -1.50
N SER A 165 9.97 16.34 -2.49
CA SER A 165 9.66 17.24 -3.63
C SER A 165 8.19 17.32 -3.99
N SER A 166 7.27 17.03 -3.06
CA SER A 166 5.84 17.18 -3.36
C SER A 166 5.37 18.62 -3.45
N GLY A 167 6.19 19.61 -3.03
CA GLY A 167 5.85 21.03 -3.19
C GLY A 167 4.58 21.51 -2.48
N ASP A 168 3.84 20.63 -1.80
CA ASP A 168 2.75 21.00 -0.92
C ASP A 168 3.26 21.13 0.51
N LYS A 169 2.64 22.08 1.20
CA LYS A 169 3.16 22.69 2.41
C LYS A 169 3.28 21.70 3.55
N SER A 170 2.61 20.55 3.49
CA SER A 170 2.69 19.46 4.48
C SER A 170 4.11 18.90 4.69
N CYS A 171 5.01 19.02 3.72
CA CYS A 171 6.40 18.54 3.84
C CYS A 171 7.50 19.61 3.61
N SER A 172 7.17 20.89 3.42
CA SER A 172 8.19 21.94 3.18
C SER A 172 8.16 23.04 4.26
N PHE A 173 9.22 23.07 5.07
CA PHE A 173 9.68 24.17 5.93
C PHE A 173 8.69 24.72 6.99
N GLY A 174 8.86 24.26 8.22
CA GLY A 174 8.92 25.15 9.40
C GLY A 174 7.65 25.50 10.17
N PHE A 175 6.45 25.16 9.69
CA PHE A 175 5.20 25.60 10.37
C PHE A 175 4.04 24.58 10.44
N ASN A 176 4.29 23.30 10.18
CA ASN A 176 3.27 22.24 10.24
C ASN A 176 3.57 21.26 11.39
N SER A 177 2.52 20.84 12.11
CA SER A 177 2.57 19.77 13.10
C SER A 177 2.38 18.44 12.39
N PRO A 178 3.41 17.56 12.30
CA PRO A 178 3.27 16.28 11.61
C PRO A 178 2.14 15.43 12.19
N ALA A 179 1.85 15.55 13.48
CA ALA A 179 0.72 14.85 14.10
C ALA A 179 -0.63 15.35 13.58
N GLU A 180 -0.84 16.66 13.57
CA GLU A 180 -2.13 17.26 13.19
C GLU A 180 -2.35 17.22 11.68
N ASN A 181 -1.35 17.62 10.89
CA ASN A 181 -1.48 17.68 9.44
C ASN A 181 -1.60 16.30 8.80
N THR A 182 -0.89 15.29 9.34
CA THR A 182 -1.05 13.90 8.88
C THR A 182 -2.43 13.37 9.25
N GLN A 183 -2.94 13.70 10.44
CA GLN A 183 -4.28 13.32 10.83
C GLN A 183 -5.34 13.96 9.91
N GLU A 184 -5.23 15.26 9.63
CA GLU A 184 -6.14 15.94 8.71
C GLU A 184 -6.09 15.32 7.29
N LEU A 185 -4.88 15.04 6.78
CA LEU A 185 -4.69 14.34 5.52
C LEU A 185 -5.41 12.99 5.54
N VAL A 186 -5.18 12.18 6.58
CA VAL A 186 -5.77 10.85 6.72
C VAL A 186 -7.29 10.92 6.77
N GLU A 187 -7.86 11.82 7.57
CA GLU A 187 -9.31 11.93 7.71
C GLU A 187 -9.98 12.46 6.43
N ARG A 188 -9.39 13.45 5.76
CA ARG A 188 -9.83 13.88 4.41
C ARG A 188 -9.80 12.72 3.43
N SER A 189 -8.71 11.95 3.44
CA SER A 189 -8.51 10.85 2.50
C SER A 189 -9.50 9.73 2.72
N LYS A 190 -9.77 9.33 3.97
CA LYS A 190 -10.78 8.32 4.31
C LYS A 190 -12.17 8.73 3.87
N ARG A 191 -12.55 9.99 4.13
CA ARG A 191 -13.87 10.52 3.76
C ARG A 191 -14.10 10.46 2.25
N ASP A 192 -13.08 10.81 1.46
CA ASP A 192 -13.19 10.96 0.01
C ASP A 192 -12.69 9.72 -0.76
N LEU A 193 -12.33 8.62 -0.06
CA LEU A 193 -11.64 7.47 -0.65
C LEU A 193 -12.46 6.79 -1.74
N ALA A 194 -13.75 6.52 -1.47
CA ALA A 194 -14.63 5.85 -2.42
C ALA A 194 -14.78 6.63 -3.73
N ASP A 195 -14.95 7.95 -3.64
CA ASP A 195 -15.03 8.83 -4.81
C ASP A 195 -13.69 8.89 -5.55
N THR A 196 -12.58 8.88 -4.81
CA THR A 196 -11.23 8.89 -5.37
C THR A 196 -10.96 7.61 -6.16
N VAL A 197 -11.30 6.44 -5.61
CA VAL A 197 -11.21 5.14 -6.29
C VAL A 197 -12.02 5.15 -7.58
N LYS A 198 -13.28 5.61 -7.50
CA LYS A 198 -14.16 5.68 -8.66
C LYS A 198 -13.58 6.57 -9.76
N ALA A 199 -13.11 7.76 -9.39
CA ALA A 199 -12.50 8.69 -10.34
C ALA A 199 -11.19 8.14 -10.94
N CYS A 200 -10.40 7.39 -10.17
CA CYS A 200 -9.19 6.71 -10.66
C CYS A 200 -9.48 5.51 -11.57
N ASP A 201 -10.66 4.88 -11.47
CA ASP A 201 -11.09 3.82 -12.38
C ASP A 201 -11.63 4.35 -13.71
N CYS A 202 -12.08 5.62 -13.76
CA CYS A 202 -12.72 6.23 -14.92
C CYS A 202 -11.77 6.54 -16.09
N ASP A 203 -10.45 6.52 -15.91
CA ASP A 203 -9.47 6.64 -17.01
C ASP A 203 -9.42 5.40 -17.93
N LYS A 204 -10.36 4.45 -17.79
CA LYS A 204 -10.49 3.27 -18.66
C LYS A 204 -11.57 3.38 -19.73
N ASN A 205 -12.34 4.46 -19.79
CA ASN A 205 -13.34 4.64 -20.84
C ASN A 205 -13.49 6.13 -21.18
N ASP A 206 -12.60 6.65 -22.01
CA ASP A 206 -12.90 7.72 -22.97
C ASP A 206 -11.96 7.48 -24.18
N ASP A 207 -12.50 6.71 -25.13
CA ASP A 207 -12.07 6.43 -26.52
C ASP A 207 -10.73 5.70 -26.83
#